data_AF-A0A6V8CZQ4-F1
#
_entry.id   AF-A0A6V8CZQ4-F1
#
_cell.length_a   1.000
_cell.length_b   1.000
_cell.length_c   1.000
_cell.angle_alpha   90.00
_cell.angle_beta   90.00
_cell.angle_gamma   90.00
#
_symmetry.space_group_name_H-M   'P 1'
#
loop_
_entity.id
_entity.type
_entity.pdbx_description
1 polymer ?
#
loop_
_entity_poly.entity_id
_entity_poly.type
_entity_poly.pdbx_seq_one_letter_code
_entity_poly.pdbx_strand_id
1 'polypeptide(L)'
;MITLFWLFFLAAAFVIQLQVPDTNAIASDASLRLAAEDAHLLSVAVVDEDGSSTLENYLEADRRDEACTLILEQLPKTVTGNCWLAVDSGAMERAGDAEIPPSQTLSVMHLKDVDGHLWTIGVQVWHVGGGI
;
A
#
# COMPACT_ATOMS: atom_id res chain seq x y z
N MET A 1 36.78 40.43 -9.05
CA MET A 1 35.87 39.65 -9.93
C MET A 1 34.91 38.82 -9.07
N ILE A 2 34.03 39.47 -8.32
CA ILE A 2 33.11 38.82 -7.36
C ILE A 2 31.64 39.15 -7.67
N THR A 3 31.35 40.21 -8.42
CA THR A 3 29.98 40.71 -8.62
C THR A 3 29.10 39.85 -9.53
N LEU A 4 29.67 39.26 -10.59
CA LEU A 4 28.91 38.48 -11.57
C LEU A 4 28.54 37.08 -11.04
N PHE A 5 29.41 36.46 -10.24
CA PHE A 5 29.16 35.18 -9.56
C PHE A 5 27.98 35.30 -8.57
N TRP A 6 27.96 36.37 -7.77
CA TRP A 6 26.86 36.60 -6.82
C TRP A 6 25.55 36.97 -7.50
N LEU A 7 25.59 37.73 -8.59
CA LEU A 7 24.38 38.03 -9.39
C LEU A 7 23.81 36.76 -10.03
N PHE A 8 24.66 35.87 -10.55
CA PHE A 8 24.23 34.58 -11.08
C PHE A 8 23.57 33.73 -10.01
N PHE A 9 24.18 33.61 -8.82
CA PHE A 9 23.61 32.82 -7.73
C PHE A 9 22.31 33.38 -7.17
N LEU A 10 22.19 34.71 -7.04
CA LEU A 10 20.95 35.35 -6.60
C LEU A 10 19.82 35.22 -7.63
N ALA A 11 20.14 35.30 -8.93
CA ALA A 11 19.18 35.08 -10.00
C ALA A 11 18.75 33.61 -10.10
N ALA A 12 19.68 32.67 -9.96
CA ALA A 12 19.39 31.23 -9.96
C ALA A 12 18.49 30.82 -8.79
N ALA A 13 18.70 31.39 -7.60
CA ALA A 13 17.83 31.14 -6.45
C ALA A 13 16.37 31.56 -6.70
N PHE A 14 16.14 32.61 -7.50
CA PHE A 14 14.81 33.05 -7.87
C PHE A 14 14.15 32.13 -8.89
N VAL A 15 14.91 31.59 -9.86
CA VAL A 15 14.41 30.63 -10.87
C VAL A 15 14.08 29.26 -10.27
N ILE A 16 14.76 28.87 -9.18
CA ILE A 16 14.51 27.61 -8.47
C ILE A 16 13.25 27.67 -7.58
N GLN A 17 12.57 28.82 -7.47
CA GLN A 17 11.20 28.89 -6.94
C GLN A 17 10.18 28.34 -7.95
N LEU A 18 10.49 27.16 -8.50
CA LEU A 18 9.59 26.29 -9.20
C LEU A 18 8.42 26.04 -8.23
N GLN A 19 7.31 26.73 -8.46
CA GLN A 19 6.02 26.29 -7.97
C GLN A 19 5.79 24.94 -8.62
N VAL A 20 6.22 23.88 -7.91
CA VAL A 20 5.72 22.55 -8.15
C VAL A 20 4.22 22.72 -7.96
N PRO A 21 3.39 22.61 -9.02
CA PRO A 21 1.94 22.56 -8.84
C PRO A 21 1.69 21.50 -7.76
N ASP A 22 0.68 21.66 -6.89
CA ASP A 22 0.31 20.64 -5.89
C ASP A 22 0.06 19.28 -6.57
N THR A 23 1.13 18.59 -6.91
CA THR A 23 1.19 17.19 -7.23
C THR A 23 0.94 16.57 -5.87
N ASN A 24 -0.18 15.85 -5.75
CA ASN A 24 -0.51 15.01 -4.60
C ASN A 24 0.79 14.55 -3.95
N ALA A 25 1.00 14.95 -2.69
CA ALA A 25 2.34 14.97 -2.12
C ALA A 25 2.98 13.58 -2.33
N ILE A 26 4.08 13.53 -3.09
CA ILE A 26 4.83 12.28 -3.35
C ILE A 26 5.14 11.55 -2.03
N ALA A 27 5.28 12.31 -0.94
CA ALA A 27 5.40 11.81 0.41
C ALA A 27 4.14 11.07 0.94
N SER A 28 2.93 11.54 0.63
CA SER A 28 1.67 10.89 0.99
C SER A 28 1.53 9.54 0.28
N ASP A 29 1.77 9.49 -1.02
CA ASP A 29 1.73 8.25 -1.80
C ASP A 29 2.80 7.26 -1.34
N ALA A 30 4.01 7.74 -1.03
CA ALA A 30 5.06 6.91 -0.46
C ALA A 30 4.65 6.32 0.91
N SER A 31 3.99 7.11 1.76
CA SER A 31 3.51 6.64 3.06
C SER A 31 2.42 5.57 2.93
N LEU A 32 1.49 5.74 1.98
CA LEU A 32 0.46 4.74 1.68
C LEU A 32 1.05 3.45 1.12
N ARG A 33 2.01 3.57 0.21
CA ARG A 33 2.73 2.41 -0.34
C ARG A 33 3.43 1.63 0.76
N LEU A 34 4.17 2.32 1.63
CA LEU A 34 4.86 1.69 2.76
C LEU A 34 3.87 1.01 3.71
N ALA A 35 2.74 1.64 4.01
CA ALA A 35 1.71 1.04 4.85
C ALA A 35 1.15 -0.25 4.24
N ALA A 36 0.89 -0.27 2.93
CA ALA A 36 0.41 -1.47 2.24
C ALA A 36 1.47 -2.58 2.16
N GLU A 37 2.73 -2.24 1.85
CA GLU A 37 3.84 -3.20 1.81
C GLU A 37 4.13 -3.78 3.21
N ASP A 38 4.12 -2.95 4.27
CA ASP A 38 4.33 -3.39 5.64
C ASP A 38 3.18 -4.29 6.13
N ALA A 39 1.93 -3.92 5.83
CA ALA A 39 0.78 -4.76 6.16
C ALA A 39 0.87 -6.16 5.52
N HIS A 40 1.33 -6.24 4.27
CA HIS A 40 1.60 -7.52 3.62
C HIS A 40 2.72 -8.29 4.34
N LEU A 41 3.86 -7.65 4.61
CA LEU A 41 5.00 -8.32 5.28
C LEU A 41 4.64 -8.81 6.68
N LEU A 42 3.92 -8.00 7.46
CA LEU A 42 3.46 -8.35 8.79
C LEU A 42 2.46 -9.51 8.75
N SER A 43 1.53 -9.52 7.78
CA SER A 43 0.55 -10.60 7.64
C SER A 43 1.20 -11.95 7.33
N VAL A 44 2.28 -11.97 6.54
CA VAL A 44 3.06 -13.18 6.25
C VAL A 44 3.81 -13.67 7.50
N ALA A 45 4.25 -12.74 8.36
CA ALA A 45 4.96 -13.05 9.59
C ALA A 45 4.06 -13.55 10.72
N VAL A 46 2.73 -13.49 10.57
CA VAL A 46 1.79 -14.09 11.53
C VAL A 46 1.85 -15.61 11.38
N VAL A 47 2.19 -16.28 12.48
CA VAL A 47 2.31 -17.73 12.57
C VAL A 47 1.34 -18.29 13.60
N ASP A 48 0.83 -19.48 13.33
CA ASP A 48 -0.02 -20.23 14.25
C ASP A 48 0.82 -20.95 15.34
N GLU A 49 0.17 -21.61 16.29
CA GLU A 49 0.82 -22.37 17.38
C GLU A 49 1.79 -23.45 16.87
N ASP A 50 1.50 -24.01 15.70
CA ASP A 50 2.33 -25.01 15.02
C ASP A 50 3.51 -24.41 14.23
N GLY A 51 3.62 -23.07 14.17
CA GLY A 51 4.66 -22.34 13.45
C GLY A 51 4.44 -22.17 11.95
N SER A 52 3.32 -22.66 11.41
CA SER A 52 2.90 -22.42 10.01
C SER A 52 2.40 -20.98 9.81
N SER A 53 2.59 -20.41 8.63
CA SER A 53 2.04 -19.08 8.30
C SER A 53 0.53 -19.12 8.28
N THR A 54 -0.10 -18.29 9.11
CA THR A 54 -1.56 -18.20 9.18
C THR A 54 -2.17 -17.73 7.86
N LEU A 55 -1.48 -16.82 7.15
CA LEU A 55 -1.93 -16.34 5.85
C LEU A 55 -1.91 -17.46 4.80
N GLU A 56 -0.86 -18.27 4.75
CA GLU A 56 -0.76 -19.40 3.82
C GLU A 56 -1.88 -20.41 4.08
N ASN A 57 -2.14 -20.76 5.35
CA ASN A 57 -3.23 -21.65 5.72
C ASN A 57 -4.60 -21.15 5.23
N TYR A 58 -4.86 -19.83 5.28
CA TYR A 58 -6.11 -19.27 4.75
C TYR A 58 -6.16 -19.32 3.22
N LEU A 59 -5.05 -19.04 2.54
CA LEU A 59 -4.99 -19.11 1.08
C LEU A 59 -5.12 -20.56 0.56
N GLU A 60 -4.49 -21.54 1.21
CA GLU A 60 -4.64 -22.97 0.89
C GLU A 60 -6.09 -23.44 1.03
N ALA A 61 -6.79 -22.95 2.06
CA ALA A 61 -8.19 -23.28 2.30
C ALA A 61 -9.19 -22.45 1.47
N ASP A 62 -8.73 -21.60 0.54
CA ASP A 62 -9.53 -20.62 -0.23
C ASP A 62 -10.40 -19.70 0.68
N ARG A 63 -9.92 -19.45 1.90
CA ARG A 63 -10.53 -18.59 2.93
C ARG A 63 -10.14 -17.14 2.71
N ARG A 64 -10.67 -16.57 1.62
CA ARG A 64 -10.32 -15.24 1.11
C ARG A 64 -10.65 -14.10 2.06
N ASP A 65 -11.81 -14.17 2.71
CA ASP A 65 -12.27 -13.12 3.61
C ASP A 65 -11.37 -13.04 4.86
N GLU A 66 -10.97 -14.19 5.42
CA GLU A 66 -10.08 -14.24 6.57
C GLU A 66 -8.64 -13.85 6.21
N ALA A 67 -8.14 -14.29 5.05
CA ALA A 67 -6.85 -13.84 4.53
C ALA A 67 -6.81 -12.31 4.36
N CYS A 68 -7.86 -11.74 3.77
CA CYS A 68 -7.96 -10.29 3.59
C CYS A 68 -8.11 -9.53 4.90
N THR A 69 -8.91 -10.05 5.84
CA THR A 69 -9.05 -9.47 7.18
C THR A 69 -7.70 -9.43 7.89
N LEU A 70 -6.94 -10.54 7.86
CA LEU A 70 -5.61 -10.62 8.46
C LEU A 70 -4.66 -9.54 7.90
N ILE A 71 -4.68 -9.30 6.58
CA ILE A 71 -3.85 -8.28 5.94
C ILE A 71 -4.29 -6.86 6.34
N LEU A 72 -5.60 -6.59 6.27
CA LEU A 72 -6.14 -5.26 6.55
C LEU A 72 -5.98 -4.87 8.03
N GLU A 73 -6.00 -5.83 8.96
CA GLU A 73 -5.73 -5.60 10.38
C GLU A 73 -4.29 -5.14 10.68
N GLN A 74 -3.34 -5.40 9.77
CA GLN A 74 -1.96 -4.92 9.91
C GLN A 74 -1.77 -3.48 9.43
N LEU A 75 -2.79 -2.85 8.82
CA LEU A 75 -2.69 -1.45 8.40
C LEU A 75 -2.60 -0.51 9.61
N PRO A 76 -1.81 0.57 9.51
CA PRO A 76 -1.75 1.58 10.56
C PRO A 76 -3.09 2.30 10.66
N LYS A 77 -3.46 2.77 11.87
CA LYS A 77 -4.76 3.41 12.15
C LYS A 77 -5.10 4.65 11.31
N THR A 78 -4.11 5.25 10.64
CA THR A 78 -4.26 6.42 9.76
C THR A 78 -4.56 6.04 8.31
N VAL A 79 -4.62 4.75 8.00
CA VAL A 79 -4.85 4.18 6.68
C VAL A 79 -5.95 3.13 6.77
N THR A 80 -6.84 3.11 5.80
CA THR A 80 -7.81 2.04 5.60
C THR A 80 -7.72 1.55 4.16
N GLY A 81 -8.33 0.41 3.85
CA GLY A 81 -8.18 -0.20 2.55
C GLY A 81 -9.13 -1.35 2.25
N ASN A 82 -9.09 -1.77 0.98
CA ASN A 82 -9.73 -2.97 0.48
C ASN A 82 -8.67 -3.98 0.06
N CYS A 83 -8.96 -5.25 0.27
CA CYS A 83 -8.12 -6.35 -0.16
C CYS A 83 -8.76 -7.09 -1.35
N TRP A 84 -7.89 -7.48 -2.28
CA TRP A 84 -8.23 -8.09 -3.55
C TRP A 84 -7.37 -9.33 -3.75
N LEU A 85 -7.98 -10.45 -4.11
CA LEU A 85 -7.30 -11.72 -4.29
C LEU A 85 -7.61 -12.31 -5.66
N ALA A 86 -6.61 -12.94 -6.27
CA ALA A 86 -6.75 -13.77 -7.45
C ALA A 86 -5.83 -14.99 -7.32
N VAL A 87 -6.20 -16.11 -7.93
CA VAL A 87 -5.40 -17.34 -7.99
C VAL A 87 -5.17 -17.75 -9.44
N ASP A 88 -3.96 -18.18 -9.78
CA ASP A 88 -3.58 -18.74 -11.09
C ASP A 88 -4.10 -17.95 -12.29
N SER A 89 -3.88 -16.63 -12.30
CA SER A 89 -4.35 -15.68 -13.32
C SER A 89 -5.87 -15.51 -13.44
N GLY A 90 -6.62 -15.96 -12.43
CA GLY A 90 -8.05 -15.74 -12.29
C GLY A 90 -8.42 -14.26 -12.17
N ALA A 91 -9.73 -14.00 -12.23
CA ALA A 91 -10.25 -12.65 -12.01
C ALA A 91 -9.94 -12.19 -10.58
N MET A 92 -9.54 -10.93 -10.44
CA MET A 92 -9.28 -10.34 -9.15
C MET A 92 -10.61 -9.99 -8.49
N GLU A 93 -10.85 -10.61 -7.34
CA GLU A 93 -12.08 -10.45 -6.58
C GLU A 93 -11.78 -9.76 -5.26
N ARG A 94 -12.69 -8.89 -4.86
CA ARG A 94 -12.62 -8.22 -3.57
C ARG A 94 -13.18 -9.15 -2.50
N ALA A 95 -12.44 -9.32 -1.42
CA ALA A 95 -12.83 -10.16 -0.29
C ALA A 95 -12.90 -9.35 1.01
N GLY A 96 -13.76 -9.78 1.93
CA GLY A 96 -14.04 -9.13 3.20
C GLY A 96 -14.99 -7.92 3.15
N ASP A 97 -15.03 -7.18 4.25
CA ASP A 97 -15.84 -5.97 4.41
C ASP A 97 -15.26 -4.82 3.60
N ALA A 98 -15.81 -4.64 2.40
CA ALA A 98 -15.35 -3.66 1.45
C ALA A 98 -15.94 -2.27 1.68
N GLU A 99 -15.09 -1.27 1.75
CA GLU A 99 -15.48 0.14 1.77
C GLU A 99 -15.45 0.75 0.36
N ILE A 100 -16.27 1.77 0.14
CA ILE A 100 -16.21 2.54 -1.11
C ILE A 100 -15.00 3.47 -1.03
N PRO A 101 -13.99 3.30 -1.92
CA PRO A 101 -12.80 4.12 -1.87
C PRO A 101 -13.14 5.59 -2.21
N PRO A 102 -12.43 6.56 -1.61
CA PRO A 102 -12.49 7.95 -2.03
C PRO A 102 -11.83 8.12 -3.41
N SER A 103 -11.84 9.34 -3.93
CA SER A 103 -11.28 9.65 -5.25
C SER A 103 -9.76 9.41 -5.36
N GLN A 104 -9.04 9.32 -4.24
CA GLN A 104 -7.59 9.10 -4.20
C GLN A 104 -7.29 7.82 -3.42
N THR A 105 -6.75 6.82 -4.11
CA THR A 105 -6.30 5.56 -3.54
C THR A 105 -4.99 5.13 -4.18
N LEU A 106 -4.19 4.36 -3.46
CA LEU A 106 -3.02 3.67 -3.97
C LEU A 106 -3.24 2.16 -3.91
N SER A 107 -2.75 1.40 -4.88
CA SER A 107 -2.84 -0.06 -4.87
C SER A 107 -1.46 -0.68 -4.99
N VAL A 108 -1.16 -1.64 -4.11
CA VAL A 108 0.05 -2.46 -4.15
C VAL A 108 -0.34 -3.90 -4.42
N MET A 109 0.43 -4.59 -5.25
CA MET A 109 0.20 -6.00 -5.57
C MET A 109 1.42 -6.83 -5.23
N HIS A 110 1.19 -7.96 -4.59
CA HIS A 110 2.18 -8.96 -4.26
C HIS A 110 1.80 -10.30 -4.87
N LEU A 111 2.82 -11.09 -5.22
CA LEU A 111 2.65 -12.47 -5.66
C LEU A 111 3.14 -13.39 -4.56
N LYS A 112 2.36 -14.42 -4.27
CA LYS A 112 2.69 -15.43 -3.27
C LYS A 112 2.38 -16.81 -3.84
N ASP A 113 3.38 -17.68 -3.84
CA ASP A 113 3.20 -19.10 -4.15
C ASP A 113 2.74 -19.82 -2.88
N VAL A 114 1.66 -20.60 -2.99
CA VAL A 114 1.07 -21.36 -1.89
C VAL A 114 0.60 -22.69 -2.45
N ASP A 115 1.19 -23.80 -2.00
CA ASP A 115 0.92 -25.18 -2.48
C ASP A 115 0.89 -25.33 -4.02
N GLY A 116 1.77 -24.60 -4.72
CA GLY A 116 1.84 -24.63 -6.19
C GLY A 116 0.78 -23.81 -6.91
N HIS A 117 -0.06 -23.07 -6.17
CA HIS A 117 -0.98 -22.07 -6.69
C HIS A 117 -0.39 -20.66 -6.52
N LEU A 118 -0.41 -19.86 -7.58
CA LEU A 118 0.10 -18.50 -7.56
C LEU A 118 -1.01 -17.51 -7.20
N TRP A 119 -0.93 -16.98 -5.99
CA TRP A 119 -1.84 -15.96 -5.47
C TRP A 119 -1.35 -14.56 -5.80
N THR A 120 -2.25 -13.73 -6.32
CA THR A 120 -2.06 -12.29 -6.46
C THR A 120 -2.83 -11.58 -5.36
N ILE A 121 -2.11 -10.90 -4.47
CA ILE A 121 -2.65 -10.19 -3.32
C ILE A 121 -2.55 -8.69 -3.59
N GLY A 122 -3.68 -8.05 -3.85
CA GLY A 122 -3.81 -6.62 -4.05
C GLY A 122 -4.33 -5.92 -2.79
N VAL A 123 -3.62 -4.91 -2.31
CA VAL A 123 -4.08 -4.05 -1.20
C VAL A 123 -4.27 -2.64 -1.75
N GLN A 124 -5.53 -2.20 -1.80
CA GLN A 124 -5.90 -0.84 -2.16
C GLN A 124 -6.07 -0.03 -0.88
N VAL A 125 -5.28 1.03 -0.69
CA VAL A 125 -5.23 1.84 0.53
C VAL A 125 -5.52 3.31 0.26
N TRP A 126 -6.05 3.98 1.28
CA TRP A 126 -6.21 5.44 1.32
C TRP A 126 -6.14 5.95 2.76
N HIS A 127 -5.87 7.25 2.91
CA HIS A 127 -5.88 7.87 4.23
C HIS A 127 -7.30 7.98 4.77
N VAL A 128 -7.49 7.59 6.03
CA VAL A 128 -8.67 8.01 6.79
C VAL A 128 -8.41 9.43 7.27
N GLY A 129 -9.17 10.39 6.75
CA GLY A 129 -9.08 11.78 7.20
C GLY A 129 -9.29 11.83 8.71
N GLY A 130 -8.39 12.52 9.43
CA GLY A 130 -8.47 12.71 10.87
C GLY A 130 -9.66 13.60 11.24
N GLY A 131 -10.87 13.05 11.15
CA GLY A 131 -12.09 13.64 11.65
C GLY A 131 -12.22 13.34 13.14
N ILE A 132 -11.74 14.27 13.96
CA ILE A 132 -12.34 14.58 15.25
C ILE A 132 -12.88 16.01 15.20
#